data_AF-A0A925GQP9-F1
#
_entry.id   AF-A0A925GQP9-F1
#
_cell.length_a   1.000
_cell.length_b   1.000
_cell.length_c   1.000
_cell.angle_alpha   90.00
_cell.angle_beta   90.00
_cell.angle_gamma   90.00
#
_symmetry.space_group_name_H-M   'P 1'
#
loop_
_entity.id
_entity.type
_entity.pdbx_description
1 polymer ?
#
loop_
_entity_poly.entity_id
_entity_poly.type
_entity_poly.pdbx_seq_one_letter_code
_entity_poly.pdbx_strand_id
1 'polypeptide(L)'
;MPKQSEPGSGAIYIHDSSQGCRLQIRGTLDARLAPELLQVWETTRSIGPAILIDLKSAGPITAEGEKALEYLRASGARIHFHKPPSSRTLTCYLPLWMTAFLCAMFPGHRS
;
A
#
# COMPACT_ATOMS: atom_id res chain seq x y z
N MET A 1 -31.82 3.02 -11.06
CA MET A 1 -30.61 3.26 -11.87
C MET A 1 -29.40 3.18 -10.96
N PRO A 2 -28.56 2.12 -11.03
CA PRO A 2 -27.32 2.09 -10.25
C PRO A 2 -26.32 3.07 -10.88
N LYS A 3 -25.82 4.03 -10.08
CA LYS A 3 -24.77 4.96 -10.50
C LYS A 3 -23.50 4.16 -10.78
N GLN A 4 -23.01 4.23 -12.01
CA GLN A 4 -21.67 3.76 -12.37
C GLN A 4 -20.66 4.51 -11.50
N SER A 5 -20.07 3.81 -10.53
CA SER A 5 -18.86 4.26 -9.85
C SER A 5 -17.74 4.27 -10.88
N GLU A 6 -17.29 5.46 -11.28
CA GLU A 6 -16.15 5.61 -12.18
C GLU A 6 -14.95 4.81 -11.66
N PRO A 7 -14.35 3.94 -12.48
CA PRO A 7 -13.12 3.28 -12.11
C PRO A 7 -11.98 4.30 -12.13
N GLY A 8 -11.31 4.51 -10.99
CA GLY A 8 -9.86 4.76 -11.03
C GLY A 8 -9.35 6.17 -10.73
N SER A 9 -10.17 7.11 -10.29
CA SER A 9 -9.64 8.41 -9.83
C SER A 9 -9.20 8.32 -8.38
N GLY A 10 -7.91 8.46 -8.11
CA GLY A 10 -7.43 8.64 -6.74
C GLY A 10 -7.81 10.03 -6.19
N ALA A 11 -7.78 10.16 -4.86
CA ALA A 11 -8.07 11.39 -4.14
C ALA A 11 -7.22 11.50 -2.87
N ILE A 12 -6.91 12.74 -2.47
CA ILE A 12 -6.13 13.07 -1.27
C ILE A 12 -7.08 13.66 -0.22
N TYR A 13 -7.04 13.09 0.98
CA TYR A 13 -7.83 13.54 2.13
C TYR A 13 -6.89 14.09 3.19
N ILE A 14 -7.17 15.31 3.65
CA ILE A 14 -6.39 15.98 4.70
C ILE A 14 -7.12 15.80 6.02
N HIS A 15 -6.45 15.19 6.99
CA HIS A 15 -6.92 15.06 8.36
C HIS A 15 -6.01 15.90 9.25
N ASP A 16 -6.53 17.03 9.73
CA ASP A 16 -5.83 17.83 10.72
C ASP A 16 -6.29 17.44 12.13
N SER A 17 -5.34 17.23 13.02
CA SER A 17 -5.61 16.81 14.39
C SER A 17 -4.59 17.43 15.35
N SER A 18 -4.88 17.40 16.64
CA SER A 18 -3.93 17.86 17.68
C SER A 18 -2.59 17.09 17.68
N GLN A 19 -2.51 15.94 17.02
CA GLN A 19 -1.30 15.13 16.89
C GLN A 19 -0.50 15.42 15.60
N GLY A 20 -0.97 16.34 14.77
CA GLY A 20 -0.38 16.72 13.50
C GLY A 20 -1.30 16.46 12.31
N CYS A 21 -0.77 16.73 11.12
CA CYS A 21 -1.49 16.63 9.86
C CYS A 21 -1.25 15.25 9.23
N ARG A 22 -2.32 14.62 8.73
CA ARG A 22 -2.24 13.34 8.02
C ARG A 22 -2.87 13.49 6.64
N LEU A 23 -2.09 13.17 5.62
CA LEU A 23 -2.55 13.08 4.24
C LEU A 23 -2.87 11.63 3.92
N GLN A 24 -4.14 11.29 3.75
CA GLN A 24 -4.57 9.96 3.36
C GLN A 24 -4.84 9.91 1.85
N ILE A 25 -4.19 8.99 1.15
CA ILE A 25 -4.44 8.74 -0.27
C ILE A 25 -5.43 7.59 -0.41
N ARG A 26 -6.49 7.79 -1.21
CA ARG A 26 -7.44 6.75 -1.58
C ARG A 26 -7.49 6.57 -3.09
N GLY A 27 -7.43 5.33 -3.56
CA GLY A 27 -7.42 5.03 -5.00
C GLY A 27 -6.03 5.19 -5.63
N THR A 28 -5.96 5.20 -6.96
CA THR A 28 -4.71 5.16 -7.71
C THR A 28 -3.88 6.44 -7.53
N LEU A 29 -2.60 6.31 -7.19
CA LEU A 29 -1.65 7.42 -7.22
C LEU A 29 -0.95 7.44 -8.59
N ASP A 30 -1.53 8.18 -9.52
CA ASP A 30 -1.10 8.27 -10.92
C ASP A 30 -0.48 9.63 -11.27
N ALA A 31 -0.13 9.82 -12.55
CA ALA A 31 0.42 11.07 -13.07
C ALA A 31 -0.49 12.30 -12.87
N ARG A 32 -1.80 12.09 -12.65
CA ARG A 32 -2.75 13.19 -12.42
C ARG A 32 -2.78 13.58 -10.94
N LEU A 33 -2.76 12.60 -10.04
CA LEU A 33 -2.81 12.84 -8.59
C LEU A 33 -1.44 13.20 -7.99
N ALA A 34 -0.34 12.75 -8.60
CA ALA A 34 1.03 13.05 -8.16
C ALA A 34 1.32 14.55 -7.98
N PRO A 35 1.06 15.45 -8.95
CA PRO A 35 1.30 16.88 -8.77
C PRO A 35 0.39 17.50 -7.70
N GLU A 36 -0.86 17.05 -7.57
CA GLU A 36 -1.77 17.50 -6.51
C GLU A 36 -1.23 17.13 -5.12
N LEU A 37 -0.69 15.92 -4.96
CA LEU A 37 -0.08 15.48 -3.70
C LEU A 37 1.11 16.38 -3.29
N LEU A 38 1.96 16.75 -4.25
CA LEU A 38 3.08 17.64 -4.02
C LEU A 38 2.61 19.05 -3.61
N GLN A 39 1.59 19.58 -4.26
CA GLN A 39 1.03 20.88 -3.90
C GLN A 39 0.40 20.89 -2.51
N VAL A 40 -0.35 19.83 -2.17
CA VAL A 40 -0.95 19.66 -0.84
C VAL A 40 0.14 19.54 0.23
N TRP A 41 1.22 18.80 -0.06
CA TRP A 41 2.38 18.72 0.83
C TRP A 41 3.02 20.08 1.08
N GLU A 42 3.30 20.86 0.03
CA GLU A 42 3.90 22.19 0.18
C GLU A 42 3.00 23.16 0.95
N THR A 43 1.69 23.01 0.81
CA THR A 43 0.73 23.80 1.60
C THR A 43 0.75 23.37 3.06
N THR A 44 0.67 22.07 3.33
CA THR A 44 0.52 21.53 4.69
C THR A 44 1.80 21.59 5.51
N ARG A 45 2.99 21.49 4.89
CA ARG A 45 4.29 21.60 5.60
C ARG A 45 4.51 22.95 6.25
N SER A 46 3.81 23.99 5.80
CA SER A 46 3.83 25.30 6.42
C SER A 46 3.03 25.38 7.73
N ILE A 47 2.10 24.43 7.93
CA ILE A 47 1.12 24.45 9.03
C ILE A 47 1.60 23.67 10.26
N GLY A 48 2.49 22.69 10.09
CA GLY A 48 3.02 21.96 11.25
C GLY A 48 4.19 21.00 10.95
N PRO A 49 4.96 20.63 11.98
CA PRO A 49 6.23 19.91 11.83
C PRO A 49 6.10 18.40 11.56
N ALA A 50 4.90 17.82 11.66
CA ALA A 50 4.69 16.39 11.51
C ALA A 50 3.54 16.12 10.52
N ILE A 51 3.92 15.76 9.28
CA ILE A 51 2.97 15.31 8.26
C ILE A 51 3.18 13.82 7.99
N LEU A 52 2.13 13.05 8.20
CA LEU A 52 2.06 11.63 7.91
C LEU A 52 1.33 11.41 6.58
N ILE A 53 1.97 10.78 5.62
CA ILE A 53 1.33 10.32 4.38
C ILE A 53 0.90 8.87 4.59
N ASP A 54 -0.41 8.63 4.62
CA ASP A 54 -1.01 7.32 4.80
C ASP A 54 -1.47 6.74 3.46
N LEU A 55 -0.84 5.62 3.07
CA LEU A 55 -1.14 4.88 1.84
C LEU A 55 -2.01 3.65 2.10
N LYS A 56 -2.64 3.51 3.27
CA LYS A 56 -3.45 2.33 3.62
C LYS A 56 -4.60 2.04 2.66
N SER A 57 -5.19 3.08 2.10
CA SER A 57 -6.29 2.97 1.15
C SER A 57 -5.87 3.34 -0.27
N ALA A 58 -4.56 3.49 -0.50
CA ALA A 58 -4.02 3.73 -1.82
C ALA A 58 -4.22 2.46 -2.66
N GLY A 59 -4.61 2.67 -3.91
CA GLY A 59 -4.67 1.65 -4.95
C GLY A 59 -3.30 1.50 -5.62
N PRO A 60 -3.27 1.15 -6.91
CA PRO A 60 -2.03 1.09 -7.67
C PRO A 60 -1.28 2.43 -7.66
N ILE A 61 0.04 2.37 -7.65
CA ILE A 61 0.92 3.54 -7.72
C ILE A 61 1.68 3.45 -9.04
N THR A 62 1.61 4.48 -9.88
CA THR A 62 2.37 4.52 -11.14
C THR A 62 3.79 5.02 -10.89
N ALA A 63 4.67 4.96 -11.90
CA ALA A 63 6.03 5.47 -11.78
C ALA A 63 6.09 6.96 -11.39
N GLU A 64 5.13 7.76 -11.84
CA GLU A 64 4.98 9.17 -11.45
C GLU A 64 4.58 9.31 -9.98
N GLY A 65 3.68 8.46 -9.52
CA GLY A 65 3.31 8.38 -8.11
C GLY A 65 4.47 7.98 -7.22
N GLU A 66 5.28 7.00 -7.63
CA GLU A 66 6.49 6.59 -6.93
C GLU A 66 7.51 7.74 -6.84
N LYS A 67 7.76 8.46 -7.93
CA LYS A 67 8.63 9.64 -7.94
C LYS A 67 8.14 10.73 -6.98
N ALA A 68 6.83 10.98 -6.92
CA ALA A 68 6.27 11.93 -5.98
C ALA A 68 6.50 11.48 -4.54
N LEU A 69 6.29 10.20 -4.22
CA LEU A 69 6.56 9.66 -2.88
C LEU A 69 8.05 9.72 -2.51
N GLU A 70 8.95 9.44 -3.44
CA GLU A 70 10.39 9.58 -3.24
C GLU A 70 10.78 11.02 -2.92
N TYR A 71 10.25 12.00 -3.67
CA TYR A 71 10.47 13.42 -3.40
C TYR A 71 9.96 13.81 -2.00
N LEU A 72 8.76 13.37 -1.62
CA LEU A 72 8.18 13.66 -0.32
C LEU A 72 9.02 13.06 0.80
N ARG A 73 9.50 11.83 0.64
CA ARG A 73 10.40 11.18 1.60
C ARG A 73 11.72 11.94 1.76
N ALA A 74 12.31 12.37 0.65
CA ALA A 74 13.53 13.19 0.65
C ALA A 74 13.29 14.56 1.31
N SER A 75 12.07 15.09 1.20
CA SER A 75 11.63 16.35 1.81
C SER A 75 11.22 16.22 3.28
N GLY A 76 11.35 15.04 3.89
CA GLY A 76 11.08 14.80 5.31
C GLY A 76 9.68 14.27 5.63
N ALA A 77 8.87 13.93 4.63
CA ALA A 77 7.56 13.31 4.85
C ALA A 77 7.70 11.92 5.50
N ARG A 78 6.86 11.64 6.50
CA ARG A 78 6.74 10.30 7.08
C ARG A 78 5.71 9.52 6.27
N ILE A 79 6.15 8.53 5.49
CA ILE A 79 5.26 7.74 4.64
C ILE A 79 4.97 6.40 5.32
N HIS A 80 3.69 6.12 5.55
CA HIS A 80 3.20 4.86 6.12
C HIS A 80 2.65 3.97 5.01
N PHE A 81 3.41 2.93 4.69
CA PHE A 81 2.96 1.84 3.83
C PHE A 81 2.26 0.79 4.67
N HIS A 82 0.96 0.62 4.48
CA HIS A 82 0.31 -0.63 4.89
C HIS A 82 0.46 -1.62 3.74
N LYS A 83 1.54 -2.41 3.80
CA LYS A 83 1.68 -3.60 2.97
C LYS A 83 0.39 -4.42 3.12
N PRO A 84 -0.29 -4.84 2.04
CA PRO A 84 -1.35 -5.82 2.18
C PRO A 84 -0.77 -7.05 2.90
N PRO A 85 -1.51 -7.72 3.81
CA PRO A 85 -1.01 -8.92 4.43
C PRO A 85 -0.56 -9.85 3.31
N SER A 86 0.73 -10.19 3.34
CA SER A 86 1.39 -10.99 2.33
C SER A 86 0.68 -12.34 2.24
N SER A 87 -0.35 -12.48 1.39
CA SER A 87 -0.80 -13.78 0.89
C SER A 87 0.21 -14.25 -0.15
N ARG A 88 1.46 -14.44 0.30
CA ARG A 88 2.38 -15.37 -0.32
C ARG A 88 2.35 -16.60 0.57
N THR A 89 1.30 -17.39 0.41
CA THR A 89 1.44 -18.83 0.53
C THR A 89 2.57 -19.20 -0.40
N LEU A 90 3.78 -19.33 0.14
CA LEU A 90 4.85 -20.03 -0.53
C LEU A 90 4.40 -21.50 -0.55
N THR A 91 3.58 -21.84 -1.54
CA THR A 91 3.44 -23.22 -1.98
C THR A 91 4.79 -23.57 -2.57
N CYS A 92 5.71 -24.02 -1.73
CA CYS A 92 6.91 -24.69 -2.18
C CYS A 92 6.41 -25.88 -3.01
N TYR A 93 6.55 -25.79 -4.34
CA TYR A 93 6.43 -26.92 -5.23
C TYR A 93 7.53 -27.91 -4.85
N LEU A 94 7.21 -28.81 -3.93
CA LEU A 94 8.00 -30.01 -3.70
C LEU A 94 7.95 -30.82 -5.00
N PRO A 95 9.09 -31.08 -5.64
CA PRO A 95 9.13 -31.87 -6.86
C PRO A 95 8.62 -33.29 -6.56
N LEU A 96 7.84 -33.86 -7.49
CA LEU A 96 7.07 -35.12 -7.35
C LEU A 96 7.87 -36.36 -6.90
N TRP A 97 9.20 -36.29 -6.81
CA TRP A 97 10.04 -37.41 -6.33
C TRP A 97 10.16 -37.47 -4.80
N MET A 98 9.82 -36.40 -4.06
CA MET A 98 9.88 -36.39 -2.58
C MET A 98 8.61 -36.92 -1.88
N THR A 99 7.53 -37.23 -2.59
CA THR A 99 6.32 -37.82 -1.98
C THR A 99 6.44 -39.33 -1.73
N ALA A 100 7.36 -40.02 -2.40
CA ALA A 100 7.54 -41.47 -2.22
C ALA A 100 8.22 -41.85 -0.90
N PHE A 101 8.96 -40.92 -0.26
CA PHE A 101 9.70 -41.23 0.96
C PHE A 101 8.84 -41.15 2.23
N LEU A 102 7.73 -40.40 2.23
CA LEU A 102 6.89 -40.24 3.43
C LEU A 102 5.83 -41.35 3.60
N CYS A 103 5.47 -42.08 2.53
CA CYS A 103 4.53 -43.21 2.62
C CYS A 103 5.16 -44.52 3.12
N ALA A 104 6.50 -44.60 3.23
CA ALA A 104 7.19 -45.82 3.65
C ALA A 104 7.48 -45.89 5.17
N MET A 105 7.19 -44.83 5.94
CA MET A 105 7.59 -44.72 7.35
C MET A 105 6.46 -44.91 8.38
N PHE A 106 5.22 -45.17 7.96
CA PHE A 106 4.11 -45.45 8.90
C PHE A 106 3.23 -46.63 8.45
N PRO A 107 3.63 -47.89 8.72
CA PRO A 107 2.68 -48.99 8.79
C PRO A 107 2.17 -49.13 10.24
N GLY A 108 0.85 -49.02 10.42
CA GLY A 108 0.17 -49.33 11.69
C GLY A 108 -0.43 -48.07 12.34
N HIS A 109 -1.70 -48.02 12.73
CA HIS A 109 -2.50 -49.10 13.31
C HIS A 109 -3.99 -48.78 13.06
N ARG A 110 -4.71 -49.68 12.37
CA ARG A 110 -6.17 -49.78 12.48
C ARG A 110 -6.49 -50.49 13.79
N SER A 111 -7.26 -49.87 14.66
CA SER A 111 -8.37 -50.48 15.42
C SER A 111 -9.19 -49.35 16.03
#